data_AF-A0A351FM48-F1
#
_entry.id   AF-A0A351FM48-F1
#
_cell.length_a   1.000
_cell.length_b   1.000
_cell.length_c   1.000
_cell.angle_alpha   90.00
_cell.angle_beta   90.00
_cell.angle_gamma   90.00
#
_symmetry.space_group_name_H-M   'P 1'
#
loop_
_entity.id
_entity.type
_entity.pdbx_description
1 polymer ?
#
loop_
_entity_poly.entity_id
_entity_poly.type
_entity_poly.pdbx_seq_one_letter_code
_entity_poly.pdbx_strand_id
1 'polypeptide(L)'
;MFVELGAFRTTWLRRLPHIEMFKWNFISDQIRKESQSEVPTRDWMRLAIYYQSLLDSGEVSMRAELARFLGVSLLRVTQVLKRLNERNNSTEFSVSSRRNA
;
A
#
# COMPACT_ATOMS: atom_id res chain seq x y z
N MET A 1 -34.20 -31.08 22.17
CA MET A 1 -35.09 -29.98 21.76
C MET A 1 -34.51 -29.42 20.48
N PHE A 2 -35.05 -29.84 19.32
CA PHE A 2 -34.57 -29.39 18.01
C PHE A 2 -35.62 -28.42 17.46
N VAL A 3 -35.16 -27.22 17.08
CA VAL A 3 -36.01 -26.17 16.51
C VAL A 3 -35.99 -26.35 15.00
N GLU A 4 -37.13 -26.73 14.41
CA GLU A 4 -37.31 -26.74 12.96
C GLU A 4 -37.22 -25.30 12.43
N LEU A 5 -36.11 -24.98 11.75
CA LEU A 5 -36.01 -23.78 10.92
C LEU A 5 -36.69 -24.08 9.60
N GLY A 6 -37.82 -23.38 9.39
CA GLY A 6 -38.78 -23.61 8.30
C GLY A 6 -38.15 -23.86 6.93
N ALA A 7 -38.71 -24.85 6.24
CA ALA A 7 -38.37 -25.19 4.86
C ALA A 7 -38.66 -24.01 3.91
N PHE A 8 -37.60 -23.40 3.36
CA PHE A 8 -37.74 -22.43 2.28
C PHE A 8 -37.97 -23.16 0.96
N ARG A 9 -39.22 -23.18 0.49
CA ARG A 9 -39.58 -23.60 -0.87
C ARG A 9 -39.14 -22.51 -1.85
N THR A 10 -38.11 -22.78 -2.65
CA THR A 10 -37.80 -21.96 -3.83
C THR A 10 -38.82 -22.24 -4.93
N THR A 11 -39.94 -21.55 -4.88
CA THR A 11 -40.91 -21.56 -5.99
C THR A 11 -40.29 -20.83 -7.17
N TRP A 12 -39.97 -21.61 -8.21
CA TRP A 12 -39.50 -21.21 -9.52
C TRP A 12 -40.07 -19.87 -9.99
N LEU A 13 -39.22 -18.84 -10.00
CA LEU A 13 -39.49 -17.51 -10.53
C LEU A 13 -39.67 -17.59 -12.06
N ARG A 14 -40.87 -17.94 -12.52
CA ARG A 14 -41.20 -18.08 -13.95
C ARG A 14 -41.36 -16.74 -14.69
N ARG A 15 -41.09 -15.60 -14.05
CA ARG A 15 -41.02 -14.30 -14.70
C ARG A 15 -39.94 -13.47 -14.03
N LEU A 16 -38.85 -13.23 -14.74
CA LEU A 16 -37.83 -12.26 -14.35
C LEU A 16 -38.48 -10.87 -14.37
N PRO A 17 -38.55 -10.12 -13.25
CA PRO A 17 -38.73 -8.69 -13.36
C PRO A 17 -37.52 -8.15 -14.15
N HIS A 18 -37.78 -7.26 -15.12
CA HIS A 18 -36.72 -6.56 -15.83
C HIS A 18 -35.97 -5.68 -14.81
N ILE A 19 -34.91 -6.21 -14.23
CA ILE A 19 -34.04 -5.45 -13.34
C ILE A 19 -33.17 -4.60 -14.25
N GLU A 20 -33.55 -3.34 -14.40
CA GLU A 20 -32.66 -2.34 -14.99
C GLU A 20 -31.47 -2.15 -14.03
N MET A 21 -30.34 -2.76 -14.38
CA MET A 21 -29.09 -2.49 -13.71
C MET A 21 -28.64 -1.09 -14.09
N PHE A 22 -28.90 -0.11 -13.22
CA PHE A 22 -28.27 1.20 -13.33
C PHE A 22 -26.76 0.99 -13.40
N LYS A 23 -26.13 1.55 -14.44
CA LYS A 23 -24.67 1.58 -14.56
C LYS A 23 -24.16 2.24 -13.30
N TRP A 24 -23.62 1.43 -12.39
CA TRP A 24 -22.91 1.91 -11.22
C TRP A 24 -21.71 2.67 -11.77
N ASN A 25 -21.84 3.98 -11.94
CA ASN A 25 -20.72 4.84 -12.26
C ASN A 25 -19.80 4.71 -11.05
N PHE A 26 -18.84 3.81 -11.20
CA PHE A 26 -17.89 3.40 -10.20
C PHE A 26 -17.25 4.70 -9.73
N ILE A 27 -17.53 5.12 -8.50
CA ILE A 27 -17.01 6.36 -7.91
C ILE A 27 -15.49 6.42 -8.07
N SER A 28 -14.81 5.27 -8.18
CA SER A 28 -13.38 5.18 -8.48
C SER A 28 -12.96 5.75 -9.84
N ASP A 29 -13.81 5.74 -10.87
CA ASP A 29 -13.49 6.40 -12.15
C ASP A 29 -13.51 7.93 -12.00
N GLN A 30 -14.43 8.44 -11.16
CA GLN A 30 -14.50 9.87 -10.84
C GLN A 30 -13.34 10.30 -9.94
N ILE A 31 -13.02 9.51 -8.91
CA ILE A 31 -11.82 9.68 -8.08
C ILE A 31 -10.56 9.61 -8.96
N ARG A 32 -10.49 8.71 -9.93
CA ARG A 32 -9.34 8.60 -10.86
C ARG A 32 -9.24 9.81 -11.80
N LYS A 33 -10.37 10.39 -12.21
CA LYS A 33 -10.38 11.58 -13.08
C LYS A 33 -10.05 12.86 -12.32
N GLU A 34 -10.44 12.97 -11.04
CA GLU A 34 -10.08 14.09 -10.15
C GLU A 34 -8.65 13.96 -9.58
N SER A 35 -8.17 12.76 -9.26
CA SER A 35 -6.79 12.54 -8.77
C SER A 35 -5.70 12.65 -9.84
N GLN A 36 -6.06 13.02 -11.07
CA GLN A 36 -5.10 13.51 -12.06
C GLN A 36 -4.58 14.92 -11.70
N SER A 37 -5.14 15.60 -10.69
CA SER A 37 -4.50 16.77 -10.09
C SER A 37 -3.25 16.31 -9.32
N GLU A 38 -2.11 16.41 -9.99
CA GLU A 38 -0.76 16.39 -9.40
C GLU A 38 -0.61 15.41 -8.23
N VAL A 39 -0.61 14.10 -8.51
CA VAL A 39 -0.07 13.15 -7.52
C VAL A 39 1.35 13.65 -7.23
N PRO A 40 1.66 14.15 -6.01
CA PRO A 40 2.99 14.61 -5.72
C PRO A 40 3.88 13.39 -5.94
N THR A 41 4.87 13.53 -6.83
CA THR A 41 5.83 12.48 -7.11
C THR A 41 6.34 11.98 -5.77
N ARG A 42 5.94 10.77 -5.38
CA ARG A 42 6.24 10.25 -4.04
C ARG A 42 7.76 10.17 -3.93
N ASP A 43 8.34 11.08 -3.15
CA ASP A 43 9.77 11.11 -2.93
C ASP A 43 10.20 9.86 -2.16
N TRP A 44 10.67 8.86 -2.92
CA TRP A 44 11.14 7.58 -2.40
C TRP A 44 12.24 7.74 -1.34
N MET A 45 13.07 8.79 -1.48
CA MET A 45 14.11 9.11 -0.52
C MET A 45 13.55 9.65 0.79
N ARG A 46 12.56 10.53 0.72
CA ARG A 46 11.89 11.05 1.92
C ARG A 46 11.23 9.91 2.70
N LEU A 47 10.63 8.95 1.98
CA LEU A 47 10.06 7.75 2.59
C LEU A 47 11.13 6.86 3.26
N ALA A 48 12.27 6.67 2.61
CA ALA A 48 13.33 5.83 3.15
C ALA A 48 14.01 6.45 4.38
N ILE A 49 14.23 7.77 4.36
CA ILE A 49 14.73 8.51 5.51
C ILE A 49 13.74 8.42 6.67
N TYR A 50 12.43 8.56 6.41
CA TYR A 50 11.40 8.41 7.43
C TYR A 50 11.39 7.01 8.07
N TYR A 51 11.51 5.95 7.25
CA TYR A 51 11.57 4.58 7.77
C TYR A 51 12.81 4.35 8.62
N GLN A 52 13.94 4.93 8.20
CA GLN A 52 15.18 4.86 8.96
C GLN A 52 15.06 5.63 10.29
N SER A 53 14.46 6.84 10.29
CA SER A 53 14.29 7.62 11.51
C SER A 53 13.42 6.93 12.56
N LEU A 54 12.44 6.12 12.15
CA LEU A 54 11.61 5.33 13.07
C LEU A 54 12.40 4.18 13.73
N LEU A 55 13.36 3.61 13.00
CA LEU A 55 14.27 2.61 13.56
C LEU A 55 15.30 3.27 14.49
N ASP A 56 15.81 4.43 14.10
CA ASP A 56 16.82 5.17 14.85
C ASP A 56 16.24 5.80 16.14
N SER A 57 14.97 6.19 16.12
CA SER A 57 14.27 6.70 17.32
C SER A 57 14.01 5.62 18.37
N GLY A 58 14.13 4.34 17.99
CA GLY A 58 13.81 3.21 18.86
C GLY A 58 12.31 3.00 19.09
N GLU A 59 11.44 3.74 18.41
CA GLU A 59 9.98 3.52 18.45
C GLU A 59 9.60 2.14 17.92
N VAL A 60 10.38 1.64 16.95
CA VAL A 60 10.30 0.27 16.46
C VAL A 60 11.68 -0.36 16.45
N SER A 61 11.78 -1.57 16.97
CA SER A 61 13.07 -2.24 17.18
C SER A 61 13.51 -3.03 15.93
N MET A 62 12.55 -3.52 15.15
CA MET A 62 12.82 -4.41 14.01
C MET A 62 12.04 -4.03 12.74
N ARG A 63 12.57 -4.41 11.57
CA ARG A 63 11.88 -4.20 10.27
C ARG A 63 10.50 -4.86 10.21
N ALA A 64 10.31 -6.00 10.87
CA ALA A 64 9.02 -6.67 10.96
C ALA A 64 8.01 -5.89 11.80
N GLU A 65 8.49 -5.26 12.88
CA GLU A 65 7.69 -4.38 13.73
C GLU A 65 7.32 -3.10 12.99
N LEU A 66 8.26 -2.48 12.30
CA LEU A 66 8.02 -1.34 11.41
C LEU A 66 6.96 -1.66 10.34
N ALA A 67 7.02 -2.85 9.74
CA ALA A 67 6.03 -3.29 8.75
C ALA A 67 4.61 -3.37 9.35
N ARG A 68 4.48 -3.92 10.56
CA ARG A 68 3.21 -3.95 11.30
C ARG A 68 2.74 -2.57 11.69
N PHE A 69 3.63 -1.73 12.21
CA PHE A 69 3.34 -0.35 12.63
C PHE A 69 2.81 0.50 11.47
N LEU A 70 3.39 0.35 10.28
CA LEU A 70 2.99 1.10 9.09
C LEU A 70 1.87 0.42 8.27
N GLY A 71 1.44 -0.78 8.62
CA GLY A 71 0.44 -1.54 7.85
C GLY A 71 0.91 -1.94 6.45
N VAL A 72 2.21 -2.20 6.26
CA VAL A 72 2.80 -2.57 4.98
C VAL A 72 3.48 -3.94 5.04
N SER A 73 3.84 -4.51 3.89
CA SER A 73 4.59 -5.77 3.85
C SER A 73 6.06 -5.58 4.26
N LEU A 74 6.64 -6.62 4.86
CA LEU A 74 8.08 -6.64 5.21
C LEU A 74 8.97 -6.44 3.98
N LEU A 75 8.56 -7.00 2.84
CA LEU A 75 9.25 -6.82 1.57
C LEU A 75 9.30 -5.35 1.18
N ARG A 76 8.21 -4.60 1.37
CA ARG A 76 8.15 -3.18 1.07
C ARG A 76 9.12 -2.37 1.93
N VAL A 77 9.17 -2.63 3.24
CA VAL A 77 10.14 -2.00 4.16
C VAL A 77 11.57 -2.26 3.68
N THR A 78 11.87 -3.51 3.35
CA THR A 78 13.20 -3.92 2.89
C THR A 78 13.59 -3.22 1.59
N GLN A 79 12.69 -3.15 0.62
CA GLN A 79 12.92 -2.45 -0.64
C GLN A 79 13.21 -0.96 -0.43
N VAL A 80 12.45 -0.31 0.44
CA VAL A 80 12.60 1.12 0.73
C VAL A 80 13.97 1.39 1.38
N LEU A 81 14.34 0.62 2.41
CA LEU A 81 15.63 0.77 3.09
C LEU A 81 16.81 0.39 2.20
N LYS A 82 16.66 -0.61 1.31
CA LYS A 82 17.71 -1.00 0.37
C LYS A 82 18.10 0.15 -0.56
N ARG A 83 17.10 0.91 -1.05
CA ARG A 83 17.34 2.08 -1.92
C ARG A 83 18.13 3.18 -1.21
N LEU A 84 17.92 3.35 0.11
CA LEU A 84 18.71 4.29 0.90
C LEU A 84 20.18 3.85 0.95
N ASN A 85 20.43 2.56 1.19
CA ASN A 85 21.77 2.00 1.25
C ASN A 85 22.51 2.10 -0.10
N GLU A 86 21.83 1.78 -1.21
CA GLU A 86 22.39 1.92 -2.57
C GLU A 86 22.86 3.35 -2.87
N ARG A 87 22.13 4.36 -2.36
CA ARG A 87 22.53 5.77 -2.49
C ARG A 87 23.74 6.12 -1.62
N ASN A 88 23.81 5.63 -0.39
CA ASN A 88 24.95 5.90 0.48
C ASN A 88 26.23 5.30 -0.11
N ASN A 89 26.17 4.06 -0.60
CA ASN A 89 27.30 3.38 -1.25
C ASN A 89 27.79 4.12 -2.51
N SER A 90 26.87 4.62 -3.34
CA SER A 90 27.24 5.41 -4.53
C SER A 90 27.83 6.78 -4.17
N THR A 91 27.36 7.39 -3.08
CA THR A 91 27.92 8.64 -2.56
C THR A 91 29.34 8.43 -2.03
N GLU A 92 29.58 7.38 -1.23
CA GLU A 92 30.90 7.05 -0.69
C GLU A 92 31.95 6.79 -1.79
N PHE A 93 31.56 6.10 -2.87
CA PHE A 93 32.43 5.88 -4.03
C PHE A 93 32.85 7.21 -4.71
N SER A 94 31.91 8.14 -4.87
CA SER A 94 32.19 9.46 -5.48
C SER A 94 33.10 10.34 -4.61
N VAL A 95 32.96 10.27 -3.28
CA VAL A 95 33.78 11.03 -2.32
C VAL A 95 35.18 10.43 -2.17
N SER A 96 35.32 9.10 -2.28
CA SER A 96 36.61 8.43 -2.31
C SER A 96 37.40 8.79 -3.58
N SER A 97 36.72 8.83 -4.73
CA SER A 97 37.35 9.20 -6.01
C SER A 97 37.85 10.65 -6.06
N ARG A 98 37.24 11.59 -5.31
CA ARG A 98 37.69 12.99 -5.22
C ARG A 98 38.87 13.21 -4.27
N ARG A 99 39.09 12.31 -3.31
CA ARG A 99 40.18 12.45 -2.32
C ARG A 99 41.52 11.89 -2.81
N ASN A 100 41.49 11.10 -3.88
CA ASN A 100 42.66 10.46 -4.47
C ASN A 100 43.10 11.09 -5.81
N ALA A 101 42.59 12.29 -6.12
CA ALA A 101 42.95 13.10 -7.29
C ALA A 101 43.60 14.40 -6.82
#